data_AF-A0A1M5QAU0-F1
#
_entry.id   AF-A0A1M5QAU0-F1
#
_cell.length_a   1.000
_cell.length_b   1.000
_cell.length_c   1.000
_cell.angle_alpha   90.00
_cell.angle_beta   90.00
_cell.angle_gamma   90.00
#
_symmetry.space_group_name_H-M   'P 1'
#
loop_
_entity.id
_entity.type
_entity.pdbx_description
1 polymer ?
#
loop_
_entity_poly.entity_id
_entity_poly.type
_entity_poly.pdbx_seq_one_letter_code
_entity_poly.pdbx_strand_id
1 'polypeptide(L)'
;MSKSRRFQMPPSLTLDIENPDSWSIKIGGFLIATQSWSLRQLENQVKRDGSSSPGVLAGIRIVKQVVPCPVEWYCIDTFYLLRFRLGKGTYEYIENPPPSEFHKMLMNADAQWDETFDPRNQDVWMIVPKGKQFEKYFPVSMLKQAIESMISDEQDRLVQLRGQVLDALGFRPIEIRIPSGEPDIRIKSVTRMIGGQVIKISASDLVSDMQRSSGLLTICPDDIEQVMQRARLLYVNAYHEWEFFTISVHYVVLALEASLRALYDEWLGTAEVEVSAEIEGVQVVEIMSGPREKILKWANGKVARKVTAKGDPLPRNKSQLLDHAVKIGVISLWERERCAYLLVLRDVFSHPEGTFIEWISWASGDILESCLWINLMWARFYKTLPYEFAWVQEPMHQIDQAVAK
;
A
#
# COMPACT_ATOMS: atom_id res chain seq x y z
N MET A 1 20.20 3.08 27.55
CA MET A 1 18.97 3.18 28.38
C MET A 1 17.79 2.69 27.55
N SER A 2 17.26 1.49 27.81
CA SER A 2 16.05 1.03 27.13
C SER A 2 14.86 1.82 27.67
N LYS A 3 14.18 2.58 26.80
CA LYS A 3 12.89 3.18 27.17
C LYS A 3 11.93 2.02 27.38
N SER A 4 11.52 1.77 28.62
CA SER A 4 10.51 0.75 28.89
C SER A 4 9.27 1.09 28.04
N ARG A 5 8.84 0.14 27.21
CA ARG A 5 7.60 0.27 26.46
C ARG A 5 6.48 0.29 27.51
N ARG A 6 6.00 1.47 27.88
CA ARG A 6 4.79 1.60 28.71
C ARG A 6 3.66 0.91 27.96
N PHE A 7 3.24 -0.25 28.46
CA PHE A 7 2.00 -0.88 28.03
C PHE A 7 0.87 0.10 28.34
N GLN A 8 0.24 0.61 27.29
CA GLN A 8 -0.88 1.52 27.46
C GLN A 8 -2.13 0.67 27.66
N MET A 9 -2.77 0.81 28.82
CA MET A 9 -4.01 0.12 29.09
C MET A 9 -5.11 0.58 28.12
N PRO A 10 -6.00 -0.34 27.70
CA PRO A 10 -7.16 0.05 26.91
C PRO A 10 -8.06 1.03 27.68
N PRO A 11 -8.73 1.95 26.99
CA PRO A 11 -9.69 2.86 27.61
C PRO A 11 -10.84 2.10 28.28
N SER A 12 -11.25 2.57 29.44
CA SER A 12 -12.46 2.14 30.15
C SER A 12 -13.33 3.34 30.52
N LEU A 13 -14.64 3.11 30.53
CA LEU A 13 -15.65 4.03 30.99
C LEU A 13 -16.13 3.55 32.36
N THR A 14 -16.00 4.40 33.37
CA THR A 14 -16.54 4.13 34.70
C THR A 14 -17.54 5.20 35.05
N LEU A 15 -18.80 4.85 35.26
CA LEU A 15 -19.85 5.80 35.62
C LEU A 15 -20.24 5.62 37.09
N ASP A 16 -20.25 6.74 37.80
CA ASP A 16 -20.74 6.80 39.17
C ASP A 16 -22.20 7.25 39.13
N ILE A 17 -23.08 6.34 39.53
CA ILE A 17 -24.51 6.51 39.36
C ILE A 17 -25.09 7.52 40.34
N GLU A 18 -24.41 7.78 41.46
CA GLU A 18 -24.82 8.76 42.46
C GLU A 18 -24.56 10.20 42.00
N ASN A 19 -23.76 10.38 40.94
CA ASN A 19 -23.40 11.69 40.40
C ASN A 19 -23.49 11.73 38.86
N PRO A 20 -24.71 11.79 38.29
CA PRO A 20 -24.95 11.95 36.85
C PRO A 20 -24.29 13.21 36.26
N ASP A 21 -24.14 14.27 37.05
CA ASP A 21 -23.49 15.52 36.60
C ASP A 21 -22.03 15.28 36.17
N SER A 22 -21.37 14.27 36.74
CA SER A 22 -20.01 13.87 36.37
C SER A 22 -19.92 13.08 35.06
N TRP A 23 -21.05 12.58 34.52
CA TRP A 23 -21.04 11.65 33.38
C TRP A 23 -20.56 12.31 32.10
N SER A 24 -20.94 13.56 31.85
CA SER A 24 -20.48 14.32 30.69
C SER A 24 -18.95 14.32 30.56
N ILE A 25 -18.25 14.61 31.67
CA ILE A 25 -16.79 14.64 31.74
C ILE A 25 -16.20 13.23 31.56
N LYS A 26 -16.77 12.23 32.24
CA LYS A 26 -16.26 10.85 32.20
C LYS A 26 -16.43 10.21 30.82
N ILE A 27 -17.59 10.41 30.19
CA ILE A 27 -17.90 9.92 28.84
C ILE A 27 -17.04 10.66 27.81
N GLY A 28 -16.92 11.99 27.91
CA GLY A 28 -16.03 12.76 27.03
C GLY A 28 -14.59 12.30 27.12
N GLY A 29 -14.07 12.11 28.34
CA GLY A 29 -12.72 11.57 28.58
C GLY A 29 -12.53 10.17 28.01
N PHE A 30 -13.52 9.28 28.18
CA PHE A 30 -13.51 7.94 27.60
C PHE A 30 -13.45 7.95 26.07
N LEU A 31 -14.24 8.81 25.41
CA LEU A 31 -14.25 8.92 23.95
C LEU A 31 -12.91 9.47 23.41
N ILE A 32 -12.35 10.51 24.05
CA ILE A 32 -11.03 11.04 23.69
C ILE A 32 -9.93 9.99 23.85
N ALA A 33 -9.95 9.24 24.95
CA ALA A 33 -9.02 8.15 25.20
C ALA A 33 -9.17 7.03 24.15
N THR A 34 -10.41 6.70 23.79
CA THR A 34 -10.76 5.73 22.75
C THR A 34 -10.21 6.12 21.39
N GLN A 35 -10.46 7.36 20.96
CA GLN A 35 -9.93 7.89 19.70
C GLN A 35 -8.40 7.82 19.68
N SER A 36 -7.76 8.33 20.72
CA SER A 36 -6.30 8.41 20.84
C SER A 36 -5.65 7.02 20.85
N TRP A 37 -6.26 6.07 21.56
CA TRP A 37 -5.79 4.69 21.63
C TRP A 37 -5.88 4.01 20.27
N SER A 38 -7.04 4.08 19.60
CA SER A 38 -7.27 3.46 18.29
C SER A 38 -6.35 4.02 17.21
N LEU A 39 -6.22 5.35 17.12
CA LEU A 39 -5.30 5.99 16.17
C LEU A 39 -3.86 5.55 16.39
N ARG A 40 -3.41 5.47 17.64
CA ARG A 40 -2.06 5.03 17.97
C ARG A 40 -1.82 3.56 17.59
N GLN A 41 -2.80 2.67 17.75
CA GLN A 41 -2.67 1.28 17.29
C GLN A 41 -2.47 1.22 15.77
N LEU A 42 -3.30 1.96 15.02
CA LEU A 42 -3.21 2.04 13.57
C LEU A 42 -1.89 2.67 13.10
N GLU A 43 -1.45 3.77 13.71
CA GLU A 43 -0.15 4.40 13.39
C GLU A 43 1.04 3.49 13.71
N ASN A 44 0.96 2.73 14.80
CA ASN A 44 1.99 1.74 15.13
C ASN A 44 2.04 0.60 14.13
N GLN A 45 0.89 0.23 13.54
CA GLN A 45 0.84 -0.74 12.45
C GLN A 45 1.58 -0.19 11.24
N VAL A 46 1.24 1.02 10.76
CA VAL A 46 1.94 1.72 9.66
C VAL A 46 3.44 1.77 9.90
N LYS A 47 3.89 2.14 11.12
CA LYS A 47 5.32 2.22 11.45
C LYS A 47 6.04 0.87 11.44
N ARG A 48 5.33 -0.23 11.70
CA ARG A 48 5.93 -1.58 11.76
C ARG A 48 6.06 -2.23 10.40
N ASP A 49 5.05 -2.08 9.54
CA ASP A 49 4.97 -2.80 8.27
C ASP A 49 5.00 -1.88 7.03
N GLY A 50 5.08 -0.55 7.24
CA GLY A 50 5.02 0.44 6.16
C GLY A 50 3.66 0.46 5.45
N SER A 51 2.62 -0.17 6.02
CA SER A 51 1.39 -0.42 5.30
C SER A 51 0.63 0.87 5.01
N SER A 52 0.35 1.07 3.72
CA SER A 52 -0.66 2.00 3.21
C SER A 52 -1.95 1.25 2.85
N SER A 53 -2.28 0.21 3.62
CA SER A 53 -3.38 -0.68 3.27
C SER A 53 -4.71 0.08 3.32
N PRO A 54 -5.67 -0.23 2.43
CA PRO A 54 -7.00 0.39 2.48
C PRO A 54 -7.67 0.28 3.85
N GLY A 55 -7.46 -0.84 4.57
CA GLY A 55 -7.99 -1.04 5.92
C GLY A 55 -7.40 -0.11 6.98
N VAL A 56 -6.09 0.17 6.93
CA VAL A 56 -5.44 1.11 7.86
C VAL A 56 -5.85 2.55 7.55
N LEU A 57 -5.95 2.92 6.28
CA LEU A 57 -6.42 4.24 5.85
C LEU A 57 -7.90 4.45 6.22
N ALA A 58 -8.75 3.44 5.99
CA ALA A 58 -10.14 3.43 6.43
C ALA A 58 -10.22 3.56 7.97
N GLY A 59 -9.41 2.79 8.70
CA GLY A 59 -9.25 2.87 10.13
C GLY A 59 -9.01 4.29 10.63
N ILE A 60 -7.99 4.95 10.10
CA ILE A 60 -7.61 6.31 10.50
C ILE A 60 -8.74 7.31 10.18
N ARG A 61 -9.36 7.20 9.00
CA ARG A 61 -10.47 8.07 8.59
C ARG A 61 -11.69 7.90 9.50
N ILE A 62 -12.16 6.67 9.67
CA ILE A 62 -13.35 6.37 10.44
C ILE A 62 -13.16 6.76 11.90
N VAL A 63 -12.04 6.41 12.53
CA VAL A 63 -11.80 6.78 13.94
C VAL A 63 -11.82 8.31 14.14
N LYS A 64 -11.27 9.08 13.19
CA LYS A 64 -11.30 10.56 13.24
C LYS A 64 -12.69 11.15 12.98
N GLN A 65 -13.51 10.49 12.18
CA GLN A 65 -14.86 10.96 11.83
C GLN A 65 -15.90 10.58 12.88
N VAL A 66 -15.81 9.36 13.41
CA VAL A 66 -16.80 8.76 14.30
C VAL A 66 -16.65 9.25 15.74
N VAL A 67 -15.41 9.50 16.16
CA VAL A 67 -15.10 10.07 17.47
C VAL A 67 -14.40 11.38 17.18
N PRO A 68 -15.01 12.55 17.46
CA PRO A 68 -16.11 12.83 18.41
C PRO A 68 -17.53 12.45 17.95
N CYS A 69 -18.32 11.96 18.92
CA CYS A 69 -19.77 11.73 18.78
C CYS A 69 -20.55 12.29 19.96
N PRO A 70 -21.77 12.82 19.74
CA PRO A 70 -22.66 13.24 20.80
C PRO A 70 -23.26 12.02 21.48
N VAL A 71 -23.50 12.17 22.78
CA VAL A 71 -24.09 11.16 23.63
C VAL A 71 -25.39 11.71 24.21
N GLU A 72 -26.50 11.11 23.82
CA GLU A 72 -27.79 11.37 24.43
C GLU A 72 -27.98 10.38 25.57
N TRP A 73 -28.63 10.80 26.65
CA TRP A 73 -29.02 9.88 27.70
C TRP A 73 -30.47 10.08 28.13
N TYR A 74 -31.07 8.97 28.58
CA TYR A 74 -32.46 8.89 28.95
C TYR A 74 -32.58 8.24 30.32
N CYS A 75 -33.33 8.88 31.22
CA CYS A 75 -33.63 8.33 32.54
C CYS A 75 -34.88 7.44 32.46
N ILE A 76 -34.72 6.17 32.83
CA ILE A 76 -35.80 5.18 32.93
C ILE A 76 -35.84 4.70 34.39
N ASP A 77 -36.99 4.21 34.87
CA ASP A 77 -37.19 3.88 36.29
C ASP A 77 -36.05 3.04 36.91
N THR A 78 -35.56 2.03 36.19
CA THR A 78 -34.59 1.05 36.68
C THR A 78 -33.18 1.18 36.10
N PHE A 79 -32.97 1.97 35.04
CA PHE A 79 -31.67 2.15 34.39
C PHE A 79 -31.59 3.49 33.64
N TYR A 80 -30.39 3.86 33.23
CA TYR A 80 -30.17 4.91 32.24
C TYR A 80 -29.82 4.28 30.91
N LEU A 81 -30.23 4.93 29.83
CA LEU A 81 -29.88 4.51 28.49
C LEU A 81 -28.98 5.57 27.86
N LEU A 82 -27.81 5.17 27.39
CA LEU A 82 -26.90 6.03 26.63
C LEU A 82 -27.04 5.70 25.14
N ARG A 83 -27.05 6.75 24.30
CA ARG A 83 -27.03 6.66 22.83
C ARG A 83 -25.84 7.45 22.30
N PHE A 84 -24.86 6.74 21.77
CA PHE A 84 -23.71 7.32 21.09
C PHE A 84 -24.01 7.43 19.60
N ARG A 85 -24.08 8.65 19.06
CA ARG A 85 -24.42 8.89 17.65
C ARG A 85 -23.17 9.09 16.81
N LEU A 86 -22.68 8.01 16.21
CA LEU A 86 -21.39 8.00 15.52
C LEU A 86 -21.39 8.94 14.31
N GLY A 87 -20.27 9.65 14.07
CA GLY A 87 -20.06 10.42 12.84
C GLY A 87 -20.66 11.84 12.82
N LYS A 88 -21.09 12.39 13.95
CA LYS A 88 -21.73 13.72 14.04
C LYS A 88 -20.77 14.87 14.42
N GLY A 89 -19.54 14.59 14.81
CA GLY A 89 -18.45 15.59 14.86
C GLY A 89 -18.40 16.48 16.10
N THR A 90 -19.20 16.23 17.15
CA THR A 90 -19.20 17.02 18.39
C THR A 90 -19.17 16.14 19.65
N TYR A 91 -18.60 16.62 20.75
CA TYR A 91 -18.71 16.02 22.08
C TYR A 91 -19.84 16.70 22.85
N GLU A 92 -21.08 16.49 22.42
CA GLU A 92 -22.25 16.99 23.14
C GLU A 92 -22.81 15.91 24.06
N TYR A 93 -23.29 16.33 25.22
CA TYR A 93 -23.94 15.46 26.19
C TYR A 93 -25.33 16.02 26.48
N ILE A 94 -26.37 15.31 26.04
CA ILE A 94 -27.74 15.82 26.01
C ILE A 94 -28.64 14.89 26.82
N GLU A 95 -29.26 15.43 27.87
CA GLU A 95 -30.36 14.77 28.55
C GLU A 95 -31.64 14.96 27.72
N ASN A 96 -32.31 13.87 27.37
CA ASN A 96 -33.57 13.91 26.64
C ASN A 96 -34.67 13.16 27.39
N PRO A 97 -35.93 13.62 27.31
CA PRO A 97 -37.06 12.81 27.75
C PRO A 97 -37.14 11.54 26.88
N PRO A 98 -37.53 10.38 27.46
CA PRO A 98 -37.65 9.13 26.72
C PRO A 98 -38.68 9.28 25.59
N PRO A 99 -38.33 8.92 24.34
CA PRO A 99 -39.27 9.03 23.22
C PRO A 99 -40.47 8.10 23.43
N SER A 100 -41.67 8.53 23.04
CA SER A 100 -42.92 7.76 23.21
C SER A 100 -42.90 6.43 22.44
N GLU A 101 -42.22 6.38 21.29
CA GLU A 101 -42.03 5.16 20.50
C GLU A 101 -41.02 4.18 21.13
N PHE A 102 -40.14 4.69 22.01
CA PHE A 102 -39.04 3.96 22.62
C PHE A 102 -39.50 2.94 23.67
N HIS A 103 -40.65 3.21 24.32
CA HIS A 103 -41.29 2.29 25.27
C HIS A 103 -41.64 0.94 24.62
N LYS A 104 -41.98 0.91 23.32
CA LYS A 104 -42.30 -0.33 22.60
C LYS A 104 -41.06 -1.16 22.24
N MET A 105 -39.92 -0.51 21.99
CA MET A 105 -38.64 -1.20 21.73
C MET A 105 -38.07 -1.82 23.02
N LEU A 106 -38.22 -1.15 24.15
CA LEU A 106 -37.74 -1.61 25.46
C LEU A 106 -38.58 -2.75 26.05
N MET A 107 -39.90 -2.78 25.83
CA MET A 107 -40.79 -3.85 26.32
C MET A 107 -40.47 -5.24 25.73
N ASN A 108 -39.77 -5.30 24.59
CA ASN A 108 -39.31 -6.56 23.97
C ASN A 108 -37.85 -6.89 24.29
N ALA A 109 -37.11 -5.99 24.94
CA ALA A 109 -35.71 -6.17 25.34
C ALA A 109 -35.65 -6.81 26.73
N ASP A 110 -36.19 -8.01 26.85
CA ASP A 110 -36.20 -8.78 28.09
C ASP A 110 -34.75 -9.19 28.47
N ALA A 111 -34.32 -8.81 29.67
CA ALA A 111 -33.18 -9.30 30.49
C ALA A 111 -31.77 -9.57 29.88
N GLN A 112 -31.51 -9.45 28.57
CA GLN A 112 -30.26 -9.91 27.91
C GLN A 112 -29.46 -8.84 27.15
N TRP A 113 -29.95 -7.61 27.03
CA TRP A 113 -29.32 -6.58 26.19
C TRP A 113 -28.53 -5.55 27.01
N ASP A 114 -27.20 -5.69 27.08
CA ASP A 114 -26.33 -4.67 27.71
C ASP A 114 -25.94 -3.55 26.73
N GLU A 115 -25.71 -3.88 25.46
CA GLU A 115 -25.38 -2.94 24.37
C GLU A 115 -25.89 -3.42 23.01
N THR A 116 -26.20 -2.49 22.10
CA THR A 116 -26.56 -2.80 20.71
C THR A 116 -26.04 -1.73 19.74
N PHE A 117 -25.86 -2.11 18.47
CA PHE A 117 -25.48 -1.21 17.39
C PHE A 117 -26.59 -1.20 16.33
N ASP A 118 -27.13 -0.01 16.06
CA ASP A 118 -28.03 0.23 14.93
C ASP A 118 -27.22 0.78 13.75
N PRO A 119 -26.88 -0.05 12.74
CA PRO A 119 -26.09 0.38 11.60
C PRO A 119 -26.82 1.39 10.70
N ARG A 120 -28.17 1.44 10.75
CA ARG A 120 -28.95 2.36 9.89
C ARG A 120 -28.80 3.80 10.36
N ASN A 121 -28.84 4.00 11.67
CA ASN A 121 -28.70 5.32 12.29
C ASN A 121 -27.27 5.61 12.78
N GLN A 122 -26.39 4.62 12.72
CA GLN A 122 -25.04 4.66 13.28
C GLN A 122 -25.04 4.96 14.78
N ASP A 123 -25.98 4.34 15.51
CA ASP A 123 -26.16 4.56 16.93
C ASP A 123 -25.70 3.35 17.73
N VAL A 124 -24.92 3.59 18.78
CA VAL A 124 -24.62 2.57 19.79
C VAL A 124 -25.43 2.88 21.02
N TRP A 125 -26.23 1.91 21.46
CA TRP A 125 -27.04 1.99 22.66
C TRP A 125 -26.39 1.19 23.77
N MET A 126 -26.42 1.72 24.99
CA MET A 126 -25.82 1.10 26.16
C MET A 126 -26.71 1.30 27.39
N ILE A 127 -26.98 0.21 28.11
CA ILE A 127 -27.77 0.25 29.35
C ILE A 127 -26.83 0.42 30.55
N VAL A 128 -27.17 1.37 31.41
CA VAL A 128 -26.45 1.67 32.65
C VAL A 128 -27.41 1.42 33.84
N PRO A 129 -27.31 0.27 34.53
CA PRO A 129 -28.28 -0.13 35.56
C PRO A 129 -28.18 0.76 36.79
N LYS A 130 -29.31 1.23 37.34
CA LYS A 130 -29.28 2.08 38.56
C LYS A 130 -28.77 1.32 39.78
N GLY A 131 -28.08 2.01 40.69
CA GLY A 131 -27.66 1.48 42.00
C GLY A 131 -26.42 0.58 42.00
N LYS A 132 -25.66 0.49 40.90
CA LYS A 132 -24.37 -0.22 40.84
C LYS A 132 -23.35 0.61 40.09
N GLN A 133 -22.07 0.54 40.45
CA GLN A 133 -21.02 1.13 39.61
C GLN A 133 -21.03 0.47 38.23
N PHE A 134 -21.02 1.29 37.17
CA PHE A 134 -20.95 0.80 35.80
C PHE A 134 -19.52 0.92 35.28
N GLU A 135 -19.00 -0.16 34.71
CA GLU A 135 -17.67 -0.18 34.11
C GLU A 135 -17.72 -0.87 32.74
N LYS A 136 -17.16 -0.22 31.72
CA LYS A 136 -17.07 -0.78 30.38
C LYS A 136 -15.69 -0.58 29.75
N TYR A 137 -15.14 -1.65 29.21
CA TYR A 137 -13.86 -1.63 28.50
C TYR A 137 -14.08 -1.50 26.99
N PHE A 138 -13.38 -0.55 26.36
CA PHE A 138 -13.48 -0.32 24.91
C PHE A 138 -13.21 -1.57 24.05
N PRO A 139 -12.19 -2.41 24.34
CA PRO A 139 -11.90 -3.59 23.50
C PRO A 139 -13.01 -4.63 23.36
N VAL A 140 -13.99 -4.60 24.27
CA VAL A 140 -15.13 -5.55 24.33
C VAL A 140 -16.47 -4.82 24.31
N SER A 141 -16.48 -3.55 23.89
CA SER A 141 -17.71 -2.77 23.76
C SER A 141 -18.29 -2.86 22.35
N MET A 142 -19.60 -2.65 22.28
CA MET A 142 -20.31 -2.51 21.03
C MET A 142 -19.88 -1.25 20.27
N LEU A 143 -19.38 -0.23 20.98
CA LEU A 143 -18.75 0.94 20.35
C LEU A 143 -17.55 0.55 19.48
N LYS A 144 -16.71 -0.38 19.95
CA LYS A 144 -15.61 -0.89 19.13
C LYS A 144 -16.12 -1.69 17.94
N GLN A 145 -17.09 -2.58 18.14
CA GLN A 145 -17.66 -3.38 17.04
C GLN A 145 -18.30 -2.49 15.96
N ALA A 146 -19.01 -1.43 16.37
CA ALA A 146 -19.57 -0.44 15.47
C ALA A 146 -18.48 0.29 14.67
N ILE A 147 -17.41 0.75 15.34
CA ILE A 147 -16.26 1.37 14.66
C ILE A 147 -15.61 0.39 13.68
N GLU A 148 -15.38 -0.88 14.07
CA GLU A 148 -14.81 -1.91 13.21
C GLU A 148 -15.70 -2.20 11.98
N SER A 149 -17.02 -2.25 12.17
CA SER A 149 -17.99 -2.38 11.07
C SER A 149 -17.86 -1.21 10.08
N MET A 150 -17.83 0.03 10.58
CA MET A 150 -17.68 1.22 9.74
C MET A 150 -16.33 1.28 9.02
N ILE A 151 -15.26 0.78 9.66
CA ILE A 151 -13.94 0.62 9.03
C ILE A 151 -14.02 -0.36 7.86
N SER A 152 -14.71 -1.49 8.03
CA SER A 152 -14.93 -2.46 6.96
C SER A 152 -15.66 -1.83 5.77
N ASP A 153 -16.73 -1.09 6.03
CA ASP A 153 -17.52 -0.43 4.99
C ASP A 153 -16.69 0.63 4.22
N GLU A 154 -15.91 1.46 4.92
CA GLU A 154 -15.02 2.44 4.27
C GLU A 154 -13.87 1.75 3.53
N GLN A 155 -13.36 0.62 4.04
CA GLN A 155 -12.35 -0.17 3.33
C GLN A 155 -12.92 -0.68 2.00
N ASP A 156 -14.12 -1.26 2.01
CA ASP A 156 -14.78 -1.76 0.79
C ASP A 156 -15.04 -0.62 -0.20
N ARG A 157 -15.48 0.55 0.31
CA ARG A 157 -15.63 1.76 -0.50
C ARG A 157 -14.30 2.23 -1.11
N LEU A 158 -13.21 2.25 -0.34
CA LEU A 158 -11.89 2.63 -0.83
C LEU A 158 -11.37 1.64 -1.89
N VAL A 159 -11.63 0.34 -1.71
CA VAL A 159 -11.32 -0.70 -2.69
C VAL A 159 -12.13 -0.48 -3.97
N GLN A 160 -13.43 -0.20 -3.86
CA GLN A 160 -14.30 0.08 -5.01
C GLN A 160 -13.87 1.36 -5.74
N LEU A 161 -13.60 2.44 -5.00
CA LEU A 161 -13.14 3.71 -5.57
C LEU A 161 -11.79 3.54 -6.27
N ARG A 162 -10.88 2.77 -5.66
CA ARG A 162 -9.63 2.37 -6.32
C ARG A 162 -9.94 1.64 -7.63
N GLY A 163 -10.84 0.66 -7.63
CA GLY A 163 -11.27 -0.05 -8.84
C GLY A 163 -11.77 0.91 -9.94
N GLN A 164 -12.68 1.82 -9.59
CA GLN A 164 -13.21 2.82 -10.53
C GLN A 164 -12.13 3.76 -11.08
N VAL A 165 -11.21 4.22 -10.22
CA VAL A 165 -10.08 5.07 -10.65
C VAL A 165 -9.14 4.29 -11.56
N LEU A 166 -8.87 3.03 -11.24
CA LEU A 166 -8.07 2.15 -12.08
C LEU A 166 -8.73 1.97 -13.45
N ASP A 167 -10.02 1.63 -13.50
CA ASP A 167 -10.78 1.48 -14.74
C ASP A 167 -10.76 2.78 -15.57
N ALA A 168 -10.94 3.93 -14.93
CA ALA A 168 -10.88 5.24 -15.60
C ALA A 168 -9.49 5.59 -16.14
N LEU A 169 -8.43 5.07 -15.52
CA LEU A 169 -7.05 5.19 -16.00
C LEU A 169 -6.70 4.16 -17.09
N GLY A 170 -7.67 3.36 -17.54
CA GLY A 170 -7.47 2.36 -18.59
C GLY A 170 -6.90 1.04 -18.07
N PHE A 171 -7.06 0.74 -16.77
CA PHE A 171 -6.71 -0.56 -16.20
C PHE A 171 -7.41 -1.69 -16.96
N ARG A 172 -6.64 -2.74 -17.28
CA ARG A 172 -7.16 -3.93 -17.94
C ARG A 172 -6.96 -5.13 -17.02
N PRO A 173 -8.03 -5.77 -16.51
CA PRO A 173 -7.88 -7.00 -15.74
C PRO A 173 -7.24 -8.08 -16.63
N ILE A 174 -6.25 -8.78 -16.10
CA ILE A 174 -5.59 -9.83 -16.86
C ILE A 174 -6.51 -11.05 -16.86
N GLU A 175 -6.94 -11.47 -18.05
CA GLU A 175 -7.60 -12.75 -18.24
C GLU A 175 -6.57 -13.89 -18.15
N ILE A 176 -6.25 -14.30 -16.92
CA ILE A 176 -5.46 -15.51 -16.67
C ILE A 176 -6.43 -16.66 -16.39
N ARG A 177 -6.42 -17.67 -17.26
CA ARG A 177 -7.22 -18.89 -17.08
C ARG A 177 -6.56 -19.78 -16.02
N ILE A 178 -7.38 -20.42 -15.21
CA ILE A 178 -6.89 -21.45 -14.27
C ILE A 178 -6.43 -22.66 -15.09
N PRO A 179 -5.16 -23.09 -14.96
CA PRO A 179 -4.67 -24.30 -15.58
C PRO A 179 -5.50 -25.53 -15.16
N SER A 180 -5.84 -26.40 -16.11
CA SER A 180 -6.56 -27.64 -15.88
C SER A 180 -5.65 -28.85 -16.10
N GLY A 181 -5.75 -29.86 -15.26
CA GLY A 181 -4.97 -31.11 -15.37
C GLY A 181 -4.11 -31.36 -14.15
N GLU A 182 -3.20 -32.34 -14.26
CA GLU A 182 -2.27 -32.67 -13.18
C GLU A 182 -1.08 -31.70 -13.18
N PRO A 183 -0.63 -31.22 -11.99
CA PRO A 183 0.57 -30.43 -11.89
C PRO A 183 1.83 -31.26 -12.14
N ASP A 184 2.90 -30.59 -12.53
CA ASP A 184 4.25 -31.16 -12.50
C ASP A 184 4.51 -31.82 -11.13
N ILE A 185 5.14 -33.01 -11.14
CA ILE A 185 5.47 -33.75 -9.91
C ILE A 185 6.35 -32.93 -8.95
N ARG A 186 7.20 -32.06 -9.50
CA ARG A 186 8.06 -31.12 -8.77
C ARG A 186 7.25 -30.02 -8.08
N ILE A 187 6.11 -29.64 -8.66
CA ILE A 187 5.19 -28.63 -8.09
C ILE A 187 4.27 -29.24 -7.05
N LYS A 188 3.88 -30.51 -7.22
CA LYS A 188 3.10 -31.25 -6.21
C LYS A 188 3.75 -31.24 -4.82
N SER A 189 5.08 -31.15 -4.76
CA SER A 189 5.83 -31.08 -3.50
C SER A 189 6.02 -29.65 -2.97
N VAL A 190 5.68 -28.62 -3.73
CA VAL A 190 5.82 -27.23 -3.28
C VAL A 190 4.66 -26.86 -2.37
N THR A 191 5.01 -26.27 -1.23
CA THR A 191 4.05 -25.80 -0.23
C THR A 191 4.33 -24.35 0.13
N ARG A 192 3.30 -23.65 0.60
CA ARG A 192 3.39 -22.27 1.11
C ARG A 192 2.74 -22.18 2.48
N MET A 193 3.18 -21.22 3.30
CA MET A 193 2.56 -20.94 4.59
C MET A 193 1.50 -19.84 4.46
N ILE A 194 0.25 -20.16 4.78
CA ILE A 194 -0.85 -19.19 4.90
C ILE A 194 -1.48 -19.32 6.28
N GLY A 195 -1.53 -18.22 7.05
CA GLY A 195 -2.12 -18.23 8.39
C GLY A 195 -1.46 -19.22 9.35
N GLY A 196 -0.16 -19.49 9.18
CA GLY A 196 0.59 -20.49 9.95
C GLY A 196 0.39 -21.94 9.51
N GLN A 197 -0.39 -22.19 8.46
CA GLN A 197 -0.60 -23.54 7.90
C GLN A 197 0.20 -23.74 6.62
N VAL A 198 0.81 -24.91 6.50
CA VAL A 198 1.51 -25.36 5.28
C VAL A 198 0.47 -25.94 4.32
N ILE A 199 0.25 -25.27 3.19
CA ILE A 199 -0.70 -25.69 2.14
C ILE A 199 0.05 -26.01 0.85
N LYS A 200 -0.41 -27.02 0.11
CA LYS A 200 0.09 -27.32 -1.24
C LYS A 200 -0.37 -26.24 -2.22
N ILE A 201 0.50 -25.85 -3.13
CA ILE A 201 0.15 -24.86 -4.16
C ILE A 201 -0.80 -25.49 -5.17
N SER A 202 -1.96 -24.87 -5.36
CA SER A 202 -2.94 -25.20 -6.40
C SER A 202 -2.81 -24.28 -7.62
N ALA A 203 -3.42 -24.67 -8.74
CA ALA A 203 -3.53 -23.81 -9.93
C ALA A 203 -4.23 -22.47 -9.61
N SER A 204 -5.23 -22.49 -8.73
CA SER A 204 -5.95 -21.29 -8.30
C SER A 204 -5.08 -20.34 -7.48
N ASP A 205 -4.13 -20.88 -6.72
CA ASP A 205 -3.19 -20.09 -5.94
C ASP A 205 -2.26 -19.29 -6.86
N LEU A 206 -1.75 -19.92 -7.92
CA LEU A 206 -0.87 -19.26 -8.89
C LEU A 206 -1.57 -18.13 -9.64
N VAL A 207 -2.84 -18.33 -10.02
CA VAL A 207 -3.67 -17.28 -10.62
C VAL A 207 -3.90 -16.14 -9.64
N SER A 208 -4.24 -16.46 -8.38
CA SER A 208 -4.45 -15.44 -7.34
C SER A 208 -3.19 -14.58 -7.12
N ASP A 209 -2.01 -15.20 -7.11
CA ASP A 209 -0.74 -14.51 -6.97
C ASP A 209 -0.52 -13.49 -8.11
N MET A 210 -0.82 -13.87 -9.36
CA MET A 210 -0.67 -12.98 -10.52
C MET A 210 -1.78 -11.95 -10.66
N GLN A 211 -2.99 -12.24 -10.20
CA GLN A 211 -4.06 -11.24 -10.11
C GLN A 211 -3.68 -10.11 -9.14
N ARG A 212 -3.04 -10.43 -8.01
CA ARG A 212 -2.53 -9.42 -7.08
C ARG A 212 -1.46 -8.53 -7.72
N SER A 213 -0.59 -9.09 -8.56
CA SER A 213 0.46 -8.33 -9.25
C SER A 213 -0.06 -7.47 -10.40
N SER A 214 -1.14 -7.91 -11.06
CA SER A 214 -1.77 -7.16 -12.16
C SER A 214 -2.22 -5.76 -11.74
N GLY A 215 -2.84 -5.64 -10.57
CA GLY A 215 -3.32 -4.37 -10.00
C GLY A 215 -2.23 -3.38 -9.59
N LEU A 216 -0.96 -3.76 -9.75
CA LEU A 216 0.20 -2.92 -9.42
C LEU A 216 0.76 -2.19 -10.63
N LEU A 217 0.63 -2.70 -11.87
CA LEU A 217 1.18 -2.07 -13.07
C LEU A 217 0.10 -1.26 -13.80
N THR A 218 0.07 0.04 -13.56
CA THR A 218 -1.04 0.91 -14.02
C THR A 218 -0.56 2.16 -14.75
N ILE A 219 0.72 2.50 -14.60
CA ILE A 219 1.28 3.79 -15.05
C ILE A 219 2.45 3.59 -16.03
N CYS A 220 2.81 2.36 -16.39
CA CYS A 220 3.92 2.12 -17.33
C CYS A 220 3.45 2.08 -18.80
N PRO A 221 4.38 2.26 -19.76
CA PRO A 221 4.11 2.05 -21.18
C PRO A 221 3.57 0.65 -21.51
N ASP A 222 2.71 0.57 -22.53
CA ASP A 222 2.04 -0.66 -22.96
C ASP A 222 3.02 -1.80 -23.32
N ASP A 223 4.14 -1.48 -23.95
CA ASP A 223 5.14 -2.47 -24.35
C ASP A 223 5.78 -3.18 -23.14
N ILE A 224 5.93 -2.46 -22.02
CA ILE A 224 6.45 -3.00 -20.77
C ILE A 224 5.40 -3.89 -20.11
N GLU A 225 4.14 -3.44 -20.06
CA GLU A 225 3.04 -4.24 -19.50
C GLU A 225 2.81 -5.51 -20.31
N GLN A 226 2.98 -5.48 -21.64
CA GLN A 226 2.93 -6.69 -22.47
C GLN A 226 4.01 -7.72 -22.08
N VAL A 227 5.23 -7.28 -21.78
CA VAL A 227 6.30 -8.19 -21.30
C VAL A 227 5.94 -8.75 -19.92
N MET A 228 5.41 -7.91 -19.03
CA MET A 228 4.93 -8.35 -17.72
C MET A 228 3.78 -9.34 -17.82
N GLN A 229 2.83 -9.13 -18.74
CA GLN A 229 1.73 -10.05 -19.00
C GLN A 229 2.25 -11.42 -19.44
N ARG A 230 3.24 -11.46 -20.33
CA ARG A 230 3.89 -12.73 -20.74
C ARG A 230 4.53 -13.43 -19.54
N ALA A 231 5.22 -12.69 -18.68
CA ALA A 231 5.77 -13.22 -17.43
C ALA A 231 4.69 -13.83 -16.52
N ARG A 232 3.58 -13.13 -16.29
CA ARG A 232 2.47 -13.62 -15.46
C ARG A 232 1.81 -14.87 -16.04
N LEU A 233 1.66 -14.93 -17.38
CA LEU A 233 1.16 -16.12 -18.06
C LEU A 233 2.12 -17.31 -17.91
N LEU A 234 3.43 -17.09 -18.02
CA LEU A 234 4.42 -18.12 -17.79
C LEU A 234 4.39 -18.62 -16.34
N TYR A 235 4.26 -17.72 -15.37
CA TYR A 235 4.16 -18.08 -13.95
C TYR A 235 2.97 -19.01 -13.67
N VAL A 236 1.81 -18.73 -14.26
CA VAL A 236 0.64 -19.59 -14.09
C VAL A 236 0.78 -20.91 -14.84
N ASN A 237 1.31 -20.89 -16.06
CA ASN A 237 1.57 -22.12 -16.81
C ASN A 237 2.68 -22.97 -16.19
N ALA A 238 3.49 -22.39 -15.30
CA ALA A 238 4.46 -23.15 -14.55
C ALA A 238 3.84 -24.31 -13.79
N TYR A 239 2.54 -24.24 -13.45
CA TYR A 239 1.76 -25.37 -12.94
C TYR A 239 2.03 -26.71 -13.66
N HIS A 240 2.21 -26.67 -14.97
CA HIS A 240 2.45 -27.87 -15.79
C HIS A 240 3.93 -28.19 -15.98
N GLU A 241 4.81 -27.19 -15.96
CA GLU A 241 6.26 -27.34 -16.14
C GLU A 241 7.00 -26.31 -15.27
N TRP A 242 7.67 -26.77 -14.22
CA TRP A 242 8.27 -25.86 -13.22
C TRP A 242 9.32 -24.91 -13.81
N GLU A 243 9.95 -25.25 -14.93
CA GLU A 243 10.94 -24.43 -15.62
C GLU A 243 10.36 -23.04 -15.97
N PHE A 244 9.05 -22.95 -16.21
CA PHE A 244 8.40 -21.66 -16.48
C PHE A 244 8.42 -20.70 -15.29
N PHE A 245 8.66 -21.14 -14.05
CA PHE A 245 8.91 -20.20 -12.95
C PHE A 245 10.17 -19.38 -13.20
N THR A 246 11.27 -20.02 -13.56
CA THR A 246 12.52 -19.32 -13.91
C THR A 246 12.32 -18.40 -15.10
N ILE A 247 11.66 -18.88 -16.17
CA ILE A 247 11.42 -18.06 -17.36
C ILE A 247 10.50 -16.87 -17.03
N SER A 248 9.51 -17.05 -16.16
CA SER A 248 8.62 -15.96 -15.72
C SER A 248 9.39 -14.85 -15.01
N VAL A 249 10.28 -15.19 -14.07
CA VAL A 249 11.11 -14.19 -13.38
C VAL A 249 12.09 -13.53 -14.35
N HIS A 250 12.68 -14.30 -15.27
CA HIS A 250 13.53 -13.74 -16.32
C HIS A 250 12.79 -12.68 -17.17
N TYR A 251 11.55 -12.96 -17.57
CA TYR A 251 10.72 -12.01 -18.32
C TYR A 251 10.34 -10.77 -17.51
N VAL A 252 10.09 -10.94 -16.21
CA VAL A 252 9.84 -9.80 -15.33
C VAL A 252 11.05 -8.89 -15.20
N VAL A 253 12.23 -9.46 -15.00
CA VAL A 253 13.46 -8.66 -14.91
C VAL A 253 13.77 -8.00 -16.26
N LEU A 254 13.44 -8.66 -17.37
CA LEU A 254 13.51 -8.04 -18.70
C LEU A 254 12.57 -6.83 -18.80
N ALA A 255 11.36 -6.90 -18.26
CA ALA A 255 10.44 -5.75 -18.23
C ALA A 255 10.97 -4.62 -17.34
N LEU A 256 11.61 -4.93 -16.21
CA LEU A 256 12.27 -3.94 -15.35
C LEU A 256 13.40 -3.22 -16.10
N GLU A 257 14.24 -3.99 -16.80
CA GLU A 257 15.30 -3.42 -17.62
C GLU A 257 14.76 -2.58 -18.78
N ALA A 258 13.73 -3.08 -19.48
CA ALA A 258 13.06 -2.35 -20.55
C ALA A 258 12.45 -1.04 -20.02
N SER A 259 11.90 -1.06 -18.80
CA SER A 259 11.39 0.15 -18.13
C SER A 259 12.47 1.18 -17.89
N LEU A 260 13.62 0.78 -17.34
CA LEU A 260 14.75 1.69 -17.13
C LEU A 260 15.26 2.31 -18.44
N ARG A 261 15.28 1.52 -19.53
CA ARG A 261 15.67 2.00 -20.86
C ARG A 261 14.66 3.00 -21.42
N ALA A 262 13.38 2.65 -21.42
CA ALA A 262 12.31 3.50 -21.90
C ALA A 262 12.21 4.80 -21.09
N LEU A 263 12.45 4.75 -19.78
CA LEU A 263 12.49 5.92 -18.92
C LEU A 263 13.64 6.86 -19.29
N TYR A 264 14.82 6.32 -19.60
CA TYR A 264 15.93 7.13 -20.12
C TYR A 264 15.60 7.75 -21.49
N ASP A 265 15.00 6.98 -22.39
CA ASP A 265 14.61 7.47 -23.72
C ASP A 265 13.55 8.60 -23.62
N GLU A 266 12.60 8.46 -22.71
CA GLU A 266 11.59 9.49 -22.43
C GLU A 266 12.22 10.76 -21.83
N TRP A 267 13.17 10.61 -20.90
CA TRP A 267 13.94 11.73 -20.34
C TRP A 267 14.82 12.42 -21.39
N LEU A 268 15.42 11.64 -22.29
CA LEU A 268 16.21 12.14 -23.41
C LEU A 268 15.30 12.98 -24.34
N GLY A 269 14.07 12.51 -24.55
CA GLY A 269 13.06 13.15 -25.37
C GLY A 269 13.32 12.93 -26.86
N THR A 270 12.42 13.46 -27.70
CA THR A 270 12.48 13.31 -29.17
C THR A 270 13.28 14.43 -29.85
N ALA A 271 13.66 15.46 -29.10
CA ALA A 271 14.40 16.60 -29.62
C ALA A 271 15.88 16.27 -29.92
N GLU A 272 16.52 17.15 -30.66
CA GLU A 272 17.98 17.13 -30.83
C GLU A 272 18.67 17.39 -29.49
N VAL A 273 19.62 16.53 -29.14
CA VAL A 273 20.42 16.62 -27.92
C VAL A 273 21.89 16.76 -28.27
N GLU A 274 22.58 17.58 -27.51
CA GLU A 274 24.04 17.66 -27.57
C GLU A 274 24.65 16.41 -26.94
N VAL A 275 25.48 15.71 -27.71
CA VAL A 275 26.25 14.54 -27.30
C VAL A 275 27.72 14.93 -27.32
N SER A 276 28.37 14.85 -26.16
CA SER A 276 29.82 15.08 -26.05
C SER A 276 30.55 13.77 -25.81
N ALA A 277 31.74 13.62 -26.39
CA ALA A 277 32.56 12.45 -26.22
C ALA A 277 34.05 12.71 -26.49
N GLU A 278 34.90 11.83 -25.97
CA GLU A 278 36.32 11.79 -26.27
C GLU A 278 36.60 10.75 -27.38
N ILE A 279 37.07 11.21 -28.54
CA ILE A 279 37.43 10.37 -29.70
C ILE A 279 38.90 10.64 -30.02
N GLU A 280 39.74 9.60 -29.99
CA GLU A 280 41.19 9.72 -30.23
C GLU A 280 41.88 10.78 -29.35
N GLY A 281 41.39 10.99 -28.12
CA GLY A 281 41.90 11.98 -27.17
C GLY A 281 41.40 13.41 -27.42
N VAL A 282 40.56 13.63 -28.43
CA VAL A 282 39.96 14.92 -28.75
C VAL A 282 38.52 14.96 -28.27
N GLN A 283 38.12 16.08 -27.65
CA GLN A 283 36.73 16.32 -27.30
C GLN A 283 35.92 16.67 -28.55
N VAL A 284 34.86 15.92 -28.79
CA VAL A 284 33.94 16.07 -29.92
C VAL A 284 32.55 16.31 -29.36
N VAL A 285 31.84 17.26 -29.96
CA VAL A 285 30.44 17.57 -29.65
C VAL A 285 29.63 17.40 -30.93
N GLU A 286 28.59 16.59 -30.88
CA GLU A 286 27.70 16.31 -32.00
C GLU A 286 26.24 16.48 -31.59
N ILE A 287 25.43 17.07 -32.46
CA ILE A 287 23.99 17.19 -32.26
C ILE A 287 23.34 15.92 -32.82
N MET A 288 22.64 15.18 -31.97
CA MET A 288 22.00 13.93 -32.33
C MET A 288 20.51 13.94 -31.98
N SER A 289 19.67 13.40 -32.86
CA SER A 289 18.24 13.20 -32.61
C SER A 289 17.89 11.71 -32.47
N GLY A 290 16.92 11.39 -31.60
CA GLY A 290 16.35 10.05 -31.48
C GLY A 290 16.80 9.29 -30.23
N PRO A 291 16.47 7.99 -30.13
CA PRO A 291 16.61 7.22 -28.90
C PRO A 291 18.08 6.97 -28.55
N ARG A 292 18.32 6.61 -27.29
CA ARG A 292 19.63 6.24 -26.74
C ARG A 292 20.40 5.26 -27.63
N GLU A 293 19.70 4.31 -28.25
CA GLU A 293 20.30 3.30 -29.13
C GLU A 293 21.06 3.92 -30.31
N LYS A 294 20.59 5.05 -30.87
CA LYS A 294 21.28 5.74 -31.96
C LYS A 294 22.59 6.37 -31.47
N ILE A 295 22.57 6.98 -30.29
CA ILE A 295 23.76 7.55 -29.64
C ILE A 295 24.77 6.44 -29.31
N LEU A 296 24.30 5.30 -28.80
CA LEU A 296 25.15 4.13 -28.54
C LEU A 296 25.79 3.58 -29.80
N LYS A 297 25.03 3.45 -30.89
CA LYS A 297 25.57 2.99 -32.19
C LYS A 297 26.63 3.94 -32.73
N TRP A 298 26.39 5.24 -32.67
CA TRP A 298 27.37 6.26 -33.05
C TRP A 298 28.64 6.16 -32.19
N ALA A 299 28.46 6.14 -30.86
CA ALA A 299 29.56 6.08 -29.91
C ALA A 299 30.43 4.82 -30.11
N ASN A 300 29.80 3.67 -30.35
CA ASN A 300 30.51 2.41 -30.60
C ASN A 300 31.24 2.43 -31.95
N GLY A 301 30.60 2.96 -33.01
CA GLY A 301 31.22 3.08 -34.33
C GLY A 301 32.43 4.01 -34.36
N LYS A 302 32.48 4.99 -33.45
CA LYS A 302 33.60 5.93 -33.30
C LYS A 302 34.58 5.55 -32.18
N VAL A 303 34.36 4.44 -31.48
CA VAL A 303 35.14 4.04 -30.29
C VAL A 303 35.21 5.17 -29.24
N ALA A 304 34.12 5.91 -29.12
CA ALA A 304 34.03 7.11 -28.29
C ALA A 304 34.05 6.76 -26.79
N ARG A 305 34.79 7.54 -26.01
CA ARG A 305 34.94 7.43 -24.55
C ARG A 305 34.23 8.58 -23.84
N LYS A 306 33.93 8.42 -22.55
CA LYS A 306 33.31 9.44 -21.68
C LYS A 306 32.09 10.11 -22.33
N VAL A 307 31.27 9.33 -23.03
CA VAL A 307 30.13 9.86 -23.78
C VAL A 307 29.09 10.40 -22.81
N THR A 308 28.63 11.62 -23.03
CA THR A 308 27.53 12.24 -22.31
C THR A 308 26.45 12.73 -23.26
N ALA A 309 25.21 12.78 -22.80
CA ALA A 309 24.07 13.37 -23.50
C ALA A 309 23.35 14.31 -22.53
N LYS A 310 23.06 15.55 -22.95
CA LYS A 310 22.58 16.63 -22.05
C LYS A 310 23.50 16.84 -20.83
N GLY A 311 24.80 16.67 -20.99
CA GLY A 311 25.79 16.77 -19.91
C GLY A 311 25.89 15.55 -18.99
N ASP A 312 25.03 14.54 -19.16
CA ASP A 312 24.98 13.36 -18.30
C ASP A 312 25.65 12.15 -18.94
N PRO A 313 26.42 11.33 -18.19
CA PRO A 313 27.00 10.10 -18.72
C PRO A 313 25.95 9.23 -19.42
N LEU A 314 26.21 8.86 -20.67
CA LEU A 314 25.33 8.01 -21.45
C LEU A 314 25.31 6.60 -20.82
N PRO A 315 24.15 6.10 -20.35
CA PRO A 315 24.09 4.78 -19.76
C PRO A 315 24.42 3.70 -20.80
N ARG A 316 25.45 2.90 -20.56
CA ARG A 316 25.87 1.77 -21.42
C ARG A 316 25.51 0.42 -20.84
N ASN A 317 25.28 0.34 -19.54
CA ASN A 317 24.96 -0.91 -18.85
C ASN A 317 23.82 -0.72 -17.84
N LYS A 318 23.36 -1.84 -17.26
CA LYS A 318 22.27 -1.88 -16.28
C LYS A 318 22.53 -0.99 -15.06
N SER A 319 23.76 -1.00 -14.53
CA SER A 319 24.14 -0.17 -13.38
C SER A 319 24.00 1.31 -13.71
N GLN A 320 24.47 1.75 -14.87
CA GLN A 320 24.41 3.16 -15.26
C GLN A 320 22.97 3.63 -15.52
N LEU A 321 22.08 2.74 -15.98
CA LEU A 321 20.64 3.04 -16.09
C LEU A 321 20.03 3.26 -14.69
N LEU A 322 20.39 2.43 -13.72
CA LEU A 322 19.96 2.59 -12.33
C LEU A 322 20.53 3.87 -11.70
N ASP A 323 21.80 4.19 -11.95
CA ASP A 323 22.43 5.42 -11.45
C ASP A 323 21.74 6.66 -12.01
N HIS A 324 21.37 6.63 -13.29
CA HIS A 324 20.58 7.68 -13.91
C HIS A 324 19.18 7.79 -13.28
N ALA A 325 18.48 6.67 -13.08
CA ALA A 325 17.17 6.62 -12.44
C ALA A 325 17.19 7.21 -11.01
N VAL A 326 18.27 6.97 -10.25
CA VAL A 326 18.49 7.63 -8.95
C VAL A 326 18.68 9.13 -9.12
N LYS A 327 19.53 9.54 -10.06
CA LYS A 327 19.85 10.95 -10.29
C LYS A 327 18.62 11.80 -10.59
N ILE A 328 17.69 11.29 -11.39
CA ILE A 328 16.46 12.00 -11.75
C ILE A 328 15.32 11.80 -10.73
N GLY A 329 15.59 11.11 -9.60
CA GLY A 329 14.65 10.99 -8.48
C GLY A 329 13.51 10.00 -8.68
N VAL A 330 13.57 9.11 -9.70
CA VAL A 330 12.51 8.11 -9.90
C VAL A 330 12.67 6.90 -8.97
N ILE A 331 13.89 6.65 -8.48
CA ILE A 331 14.20 5.68 -7.42
C ILE A 331 15.21 6.27 -6.44
N SER A 332 15.19 5.77 -5.21
CA SER A 332 16.17 6.05 -4.15
C SER A 332 17.39 5.12 -4.25
N LEU A 333 18.45 5.43 -3.50
CA LEU A 333 19.64 4.57 -3.42
C LEU A 333 19.32 3.16 -2.89
N TRP A 334 18.39 3.02 -1.96
CA TRP A 334 17.98 1.71 -1.46
C TRP A 334 17.18 0.91 -2.51
N GLU A 335 16.26 1.57 -3.22
CA GLU A 335 15.50 0.95 -4.31
C GLU A 335 16.42 0.55 -5.49
N ARG A 336 17.48 1.33 -5.74
CA ARG A 336 18.55 1.00 -6.68
C ARG A 336 19.23 -0.32 -6.34
N GLU A 337 19.56 -0.57 -5.07
CA GLU A 337 20.17 -1.84 -4.64
C GLU A 337 19.22 -3.03 -4.85
N ARG A 338 17.93 -2.85 -4.54
CA ARG A 338 16.89 -3.86 -4.81
C ARG A 338 16.73 -4.15 -6.29
N CYS A 339 16.65 -3.12 -7.13
CA CYS A 339 16.58 -3.29 -8.58
C CYS A 339 17.85 -3.92 -9.14
N ALA A 340 19.03 -3.58 -8.61
CA ALA A 340 20.30 -4.18 -9.02
C ALA A 340 20.33 -5.68 -8.73
N TYR A 341 19.85 -6.10 -7.56
CA TYR A 341 19.69 -7.53 -7.23
C TYR A 341 18.79 -8.24 -8.25
N LEU A 342 17.60 -7.69 -8.54
CA LEU A 342 16.69 -8.26 -9.53
C LEU A 342 17.35 -8.35 -10.92
N LEU A 343 18.07 -7.31 -11.35
CA LEU A 343 18.79 -7.30 -12.63
C LEU A 343 19.92 -8.33 -12.72
N VAL A 344 20.53 -8.71 -11.58
CA VAL A 344 21.50 -9.81 -11.48
C VAL A 344 20.80 -11.16 -11.63
N LEU A 345 19.58 -11.32 -11.10
CA LEU A 345 18.81 -12.57 -11.27
C LEU A 345 18.60 -12.93 -12.74
N ARG A 346 18.42 -11.94 -13.62
CA ARG A 346 18.34 -12.20 -15.07
C ARG A 346 19.59 -12.91 -15.60
N ASP A 347 20.77 -12.47 -15.19
CA ASP A 347 22.02 -13.04 -15.66
C ASP A 347 22.19 -14.44 -15.07
N VAL A 348 21.89 -14.63 -13.78
CA VAL A 348 21.89 -15.94 -13.11
C VAL A 348 20.95 -16.93 -13.82
N PHE A 349 19.72 -16.53 -14.11
CA PHE A 349 18.72 -17.38 -14.77
C PHE A 349 18.95 -17.59 -16.27
N SER A 350 19.93 -16.89 -16.85
CA SER A 350 20.37 -17.17 -18.23
C SER A 350 21.33 -18.36 -18.30
N HIS A 351 21.78 -18.86 -17.15
CA HIS A 351 22.69 -19.99 -17.03
C HIS A 351 21.97 -21.21 -16.41
N PRO A 352 22.16 -22.44 -16.95
CA PRO A 352 21.52 -23.64 -16.42
C PRO A 352 21.74 -23.85 -14.92
N GLU A 353 22.93 -23.50 -14.43
CA GLU A 353 23.33 -23.64 -13.02
C GLU A 353 22.56 -22.71 -12.08
N GLY A 354 21.98 -21.63 -12.62
CA GLY A 354 21.14 -20.70 -11.86
C GLY A 354 19.70 -21.18 -11.67
N THR A 355 19.30 -22.27 -12.31
CA THR A 355 17.93 -22.80 -12.25
C THR A 355 17.81 -23.88 -11.18
N PHE A 356 16.96 -23.67 -10.17
CA PHE A 356 16.73 -24.66 -9.11
C PHE A 356 15.32 -24.59 -8.51
N ILE A 357 14.83 -25.75 -8.07
CA ILE A 357 13.44 -25.97 -7.64
C ILE A 357 13.03 -25.15 -6.40
N GLU A 358 14.00 -24.75 -5.58
CA GLU A 358 13.74 -23.98 -4.35
C GLU A 358 13.23 -22.56 -4.66
N TRP A 359 13.56 -22.02 -5.84
CA TRP A 359 13.10 -20.70 -6.31
C TRP A 359 11.60 -20.61 -6.59
N ILE A 360 10.91 -21.74 -6.76
CA ILE A 360 9.47 -21.72 -7.04
C ILE A 360 8.72 -20.91 -5.97
N SER A 361 9.20 -20.99 -4.73
CA SER A 361 8.64 -20.25 -3.60
C SER A 361 8.90 -18.75 -3.63
N TRP A 362 9.91 -18.28 -4.38
CA TRP A 362 10.33 -16.88 -4.43
C TRP A 362 9.84 -16.17 -5.70
N ALA A 363 9.56 -16.93 -6.77
CA ALA A 363 9.17 -16.38 -8.06
C ALA A 363 7.98 -15.40 -8.00
N SER A 364 6.94 -15.69 -7.21
CA SER A 364 5.82 -14.73 -7.05
C SER A 364 6.26 -13.44 -6.37
N GLY A 365 7.16 -13.52 -5.38
CA GLY A 365 7.74 -12.38 -4.69
C GLY A 365 8.52 -11.47 -5.65
N ASP A 366 9.42 -12.05 -6.45
CA ASP A 366 10.21 -11.30 -7.43
C ASP A 366 9.35 -10.65 -8.52
N ILE A 367 8.29 -11.34 -8.96
CA ILE A 367 7.30 -10.80 -9.89
C ILE A 367 6.57 -9.60 -9.28
N LEU A 368 6.06 -9.74 -8.05
CA LEU A 368 5.36 -8.67 -7.34
C LEU A 368 6.27 -7.47 -7.08
N GLU A 369 7.49 -7.72 -6.62
CA GLU A 369 8.48 -6.68 -6.32
C GLU A 369 8.87 -5.91 -7.58
N SER A 370 9.11 -6.59 -8.69
CA SER A 370 9.42 -5.92 -9.95
C SER A 370 8.22 -5.13 -10.51
N CYS A 371 6.98 -5.66 -10.38
CA CYS A 371 5.78 -4.89 -10.72
C CYS A 371 5.73 -3.57 -9.94
N LEU A 372 5.98 -3.65 -8.63
CA LEU A 372 6.00 -2.48 -7.76
C LEU A 372 7.05 -1.47 -8.21
N TRP A 373 8.29 -1.91 -8.48
CA TRP A 373 9.37 -1.01 -8.90
C TRP A 373 9.09 -0.35 -10.24
N ILE A 374 8.64 -1.11 -11.24
CA ILE A 374 8.26 -0.56 -12.55
C ILE A 374 7.18 0.51 -12.38
N ASN A 375 6.10 0.21 -11.66
CA ASN A 375 5.00 1.15 -11.51
C ASN A 375 5.40 2.38 -10.71
N LEU A 376 6.20 2.22 -9.65
CA LEU A 376 6.67 3.31 -8.81
C LEU A 376 7.59 4.27 -9.60
N MET A 377 8.50 3.71 -10.40
CA MET A 377 9.37 4.50 -11.29
C MET A 377 8.57 5.38 -12.23
N TRP A 378 7.63 4.78 -12.97
CA TRP A 378 6.81 5.51 -13.93
C TRP A 378 5.84 6.49 -13.25
N ALA A 379 5.28 6.12 -12.09
CA ALA A 379 4.45 7.02 -11.30
C ALA A 379 5.23 8.27 -10.86
N ARG A 380 6.46 8.09 -10.35
CA ARG A 380 7.32 9.21 -9.94
C ARG A 380 7.77 10.05 -11.12
N PHE A 381 8.11 9.41 -12.24
CA PHE A 381 8.52 10.08 -13.47
C PHE A 381 7.40 10.96 -14.05
N TYR A 382 6.18 10.44 -14.19
CA TYR A 382 5.07 11.18 -14.80
C TYR A 382 4.38 12.16 -13.86
N LYS A 383 4.24 11.84 -12.56
CA LYS A 383 3.47 12.68 -11.62
C LYS A 383 4.33 13.64 -10.81
N THR A 384 5.65 13.67 -11.01
CA THR A 384 6.58 14.42 -10.14
C THR A 384 6.20 14.24 -8.68
N LEU A 385 5.98 12.99 -8.24
CA LEU A 385 5.58 12.69 -6.86
C LEU A 385 6.53 13.44 -5.93
N PRO A 386 6.02 14.23 -4.95
CA PRO A 386 6.85 15.12 -4.16
C PRO A 386 8.06 14.39 -3.59
N TYR A 387 9.20 15.06 -3.73
CA TYR A 387 10.53 14.66 -3.24
C TYR A 387 10.53 14.20 -1.76
N GLU A 388 9.48 14.55 -1.02
CA GLU A 388 9.15 14.19 0.36
C GLU A 388 9.09 12.67 0.64
N PHE A 389 9.02 11.81 -0.38
CA PHE A 389 9.09 10.34 -0.25
C PHE A 389 10.48 9.73 -0.51
N ALA A 390 11.46 10.52 -0.97
CA ALA A 390 12.84 10.08 -1.15
C ALA A 390 13.65 10.38 0.13
N TRP A 391 13.94 9.34 0.91
CA TRP A 391 14.62 9.48 2.20
C TRP A 391 16.13 9.80 2.05
N VAL A 392 16.50 10.99 2.54
CA VAL A 392 17.80 11.50 3.08
C VAL A 392 18.89 11.94 2.09
N GLN A 393 19.03 13.26 1.86
CA GLN A 393 19.86 14.26 2.58
C GLN A 393 19.87 15.53 1.70
N GLU A 394 19.52 16.70 2.24
CA GLU A 394 19.57 17.97 1.48
C GLU A 394 20.95 18.20 0.85
N PRO A 395 21.07 18.60 -0.42
CA PRO A 395 22.18 19.45 -0.82
C PRO A 395 21.89 20.84 -0.30
N MET A 396 22.62 21.24 0.76
CA MET A 396 22.76 22.64 1.11
C MET A 396 23.26 23.45 -0.12
N HIS A 397 22.71 24.66 -0.25
CA HIS A 397 23.10 25.77 -1.13
C HIS A 397 22.59 25.72 -2.58
N GLN A 398 21.60 26.56 -2.91
CA GLN A 398 21.83 27.95 -3.32
C GLN A 398 20.47 28.67 -3.52
N ILE A 399 20.02 29.42 -2.51
CA ILE A 399 19.17 30.60 -2.73
C ILE A 399 19.93 31.78 -2.14
N ASP A 400 20.96 32.20 -2.86
CA ASP A 400 21.40 33.58 -2.85
C ASP A 400 21.17 34.09 -4.27
N GLN A 401 20.39 35.16 -4.38
CA GLN A 401 20.04 35.98 -5.56
C GLN A 401 18.55 35.97 -5.94
N ALA A 402 17.70 36.50 -5.04
CA ALA A 402 16.47 37.20 -5.43
C ALA A 402 16.01 38.23 -4.38
N VAL A 403 16.92 38.84 -3.61
CA VAL A 403 16.66 40.08 -2.86
C VAL A 403 17.69 41.12 -3.27
N ALA A 404 17.66 41.44 -4.55
CA ALA A 404 18.24 42.64 -5.13
C ALA A 404 17.31 43.09 -6.26
N LYS A 405 16.12 43.53 -5.88
CA LYS A 405 15.28 44.51 -6.58
C LYS A 405 14.16 44.97 -5.67
#